data_AF-A0A537DVY0-F1
#
_entry.id   AF-A0A537DVY0-F1
#
_cell.length_a   1.000
_cell.length_b   1.000
_cell.length_c   1.000
_cell.angle_alpha   90.00
_cell.angle_beta   90.00
_cell.angle_gamma   90.00
#
_symmetry.space_group_name_H-M   'P 1'
#
loop_
_entity.id
_entity.type
_entity.pdbx_description
1 polymer ?
#
loop_
_entity_poly.entity_id
_entity_poly.type
_entity_poly.pdbx_seq_one_letter_code
_entity_poly.pdbx_strand_id
1 'polypeptide(L)'
;MVVSEDGPYIVSRNVPLAIQIITPNKEALSWDWKEGKTIETGQEYSLCRCGRSKTNPFCDSTHTKIRFDGTETATRRPYVRRAEVFEGSNASPERRRRSLHSRASAIPQGRSGV
;
A
#
# COMPACT_ATOMS: atom_id res chain seq x y z
N MET A 1 3.85 -15.77 -2.70
CA MET A 1 4.71 -14.65 -3.14
C MET A 1 5.84 -14.47 -2.15
N VAL A 2 6.98 -13.94 -2.59
CA VAL A 2 8.15 -13.63 -1.78
C VAL A 2 8.48 -12.15 -1.94
N VAL A 3 8.88 -11.48 -0.85
CA VAL A 3 9.46 -10.13 -0.92
C VAL A 3 10.96 -10.29 -1.10
N SER A 4 11.53 -9.88 -2.23
CA SER A 4 12.98 -9.96 -2.40
C SER A 4 13.67 -8.81 -1.67
N GLU A 5 14.88 -9.06 -1.17
CA GLU A 5 15.77 -8.03 -0.61
C GLU A 5 15.95 -6.90 -1.62
N ASP A 6 15.72 -5.66 -1.17
CA ASP A 6 15.86 -4.42 -1.96
C ASP A 6 15.18 -4.43 -3.35
N GLY A 7 14.21 -5.32 -3.53
CA GLY A 7 13.67 -5.65 -4.83
C GLY A 7 12.16 -5.87 -4.84
N PRO A 8 11.64 -6.42 -5.95
CA PRO A 8 10.21 -6.56 -6.17
C PRO A 8 9.52 -7.60 -5.27
N TYR A 9 8.20 -7.66 -5.40
CA TYR A 9 7.45 -8.86 -4.99
C TYR A 9 7.52 -9.90 -6.09
N ILE A 10 7.95 -11.12 -5.77
CA ILE A 10 7.98 -12.26 -6.68
C ILE A 10 6.73 -13.10 -6.46
N VAL A 11 5.90 -13.20 -7.50
CA VAL A 11 4.66 -13.97 -7.49
C VAL A 11 4.85 -15.19 -8.36
N SER A 12 4.81 -16.38 -7.77
CA SER A 12 4.99 -17.66 -8.46
C SER A 12 3.71 -18.49 -8.39
N ARG A 13 3.62 -19.53 -9.24
CA ARG A 13 2.54 -20.54 -9.34
C ARG A 13 1.25 -20.06 -10.03
N ASN A 14 1.35 -19.41 -11.19
CA ASN A 14 0.20 -19.01 -12.04
C ASN A 14 -0.90 -18.23 -11.29
N VAL A 15 -0.52 -17.40 -10.32
CA VAL A 15 -1.52 -16.60 -9.59
C VAL A 15 -2.03 -15.50 -10.53
N PRO A 16 -3.34 -15.51 -10.89
CA PRO A 16 -3.87 -14.54 -11.85
C PRO A 16 -3.83 -13.12 -11.29
N LEU A 17 -3.63 -12.15 -12.18
CA LEU A 17 -3.63 -10.73 -11.84
C LEU A 17 -4.79 -10.04 -12.57
N ALA A 18 -5.63 -9.32 -11.83
CA ALA A 18 -6.77 -8.61 -12.40
C ALA A 18 -6.93 -7.22 -11.77
N ILE A 19 -7.46 -6.29 -12.56
CA ILE A 19 -7.83 -4.96 -12.10
C ILE A 19 -9.20 -5.02 -11.43
N GLN A 20 -9.35 -4.38 -10.27
CA GLN A 20 -10.62 -4.19 -9.58
C GLN A 20 -10.89 -2.70 -9.43
N ILE A 21 -12.10 -2.27 -9.81
CA ILE A 21 -12.49 -0.86 -9.84
C ILE A 21 -13.50 -0.62 -8.72
N ILE A 22 -13.18 0.30 -7.81
CA ILE A 22 -14.10 0.74 -6.76
C ILE A 22 -15.17 1.62 -7.40
N THR A 23 -16.44 1.29 -7.17
CA THR A 23 -17.58 2.04 -7.70
C THR A 23 -18.53 2.47 -6.58
N PRO A 24 -19.20 3.63 -6.71
CA PRO A 24 -20.25 4.00 -5.78
C PRO A 24 -21.42 3.03 -5.90
N ASN A 25 -21.98 2.65 -4.76
CA ASN A 25 -23.22 1.90 -4.69
C ASN A 25 -24.43 2.83 -4.93
N LYS A 26 -25.65 2.29 -4.79
CA LYS A 26 -26.91 3.04 -4.96
C LYS A 26 -27.04 4.25 -4.01
N GLU A 27 -26.31 4.26 -2.90
CA GLU A 27 -26.28 5.34 -1.91
C GLU A 27 -25.10 6.30 -2.12
N ALA A 28 -24.42 6.22 -3.29
CA ALA A 28 -23.22 6.97 -3.63
C ALA A 28 -22.00 6.72 -2.72
N LEU A 29 -21.99 5.59 -1.98
CA LEU A 29 -20.88 5.19 -1.14
C LEU A 29 -19.94 4.24 -1.91
N SER A 30 -18.61 4.41 -1.78
CA SER A 30 -17.59 3.60 -2.46
C SER A 30 -17.44 2.16 -1.89
N TRP A 31 -18.51 1.37 -1.96
CA TRP A 31 -18.60 0.02 -1.40
C TRP A 31 -18.68 -1.09 -2.46
N ASP A 32 -19.07 -0.74 -3.69
CA ASP A 32 -19.21 -1.72 -4.76
C ASP A 32 -17.89 -1.91 -5.50
N TRP A 33 -17.72 -3.10 -6.07
CA TRP A 33 -16.58 -3.47 -6.89
C TRP A 33 -17.05 -3.87 -8.27
N LYS A 34 -16.34 -3.40 -9.29
CA LYS A 34 -16.49 -3.82 -10.66
C LYS A 34 -15.21 -4.49 -11.14
N GLU A 35 -15.36 -5.70 -11.67
CA GLU A 35 -14.24 -6.42 -12.26
C GLU A 35 -13.75 -5.67 -13.51
N GLY A 36 -12.43 -5.46 -13.56
CA GLY A 36 -11.73 -4.84 -14.67
C GLY A 36 -11.08 -5.87 -15.57
N LYS A 37 -9.99 -5.45 -16.22
CA LYS A 37 -9.22 -6.31 -17.12
C LYS A 37 -8.34 -7.30 -16.33
N THR A 38 -8.36 -8.56 -16.74
CA THR A 38 -7.32 -9.55 -16.37
C THR A 38 -6.04 -9.30 -17.15
N ILE A 39 -4.92 -9.31 -16.45
CA ILE A 39 -3.59 -9.10 -17.03
C ILE A 39 -2.94 -10.47 -17.24
N GLU A 40 -2.56 -10.76 -18.48
CA GLU A 40 -1.83 -11.98 -18.80
C GLU A 40 -0.49 -11.99 -18.07
N THR A 41 -0.22 -13.07 -17.35
CA THR A 41 0.99 -13.27 -16.56
C THR A 41 1.49 -14.69 -16.75
N GLY A 42 2.80 -14.88 -16.58
CA GLY A 42 3.41 -16.20 -16.65
C GLY A 42 3.29 -17.00 -15.34
N GLN A 43 3.97 -18.15 -15.31
CA GLN A 43 4.14 -18.99 -14.11
C GLN A 43 4.71 -18.21 -12.93
N GLU A 44 5.56 -17.22 -13.25
CA GLU A 44 6.14 -16.29 -12.31
C GLU A 44 6.19 -14.88 -12.93
N TYR A 45 5.94 -13.86 -12.10
CA TYR A 45 6.09 -12.46 -12.47
C TYR A 45 6.51 -11.61 -11.26
N SER A 46 7.00 -10.40 -11.52
CA SER A 46 7.49 -9.49 -10.49
C SER A 46 6.72 -8.18 -10.46
N LEU A 47 6.25 -7.79 -9.27
CA LEU A 47 5.54 -6.54 -9.03
C LEU A 47 6.44 -5.50 -8.39
N CYS A 48 6.31 -4.25 -8.84
CA CYS A 48 7.12 -3.15 -8.33
C CYS A 48 6.83 -2.90 -6.84
N ARG A 49 7.90 -2.79 -6.06
CA ARG A 49 7.85 -2.40 -4.65
C ARG A 49 8.49 -1.03 -4.39
N CYS A 50 9.41 -0.59 -5.25
CA CYS A 50 10.15 0.66 -5.06
C CYS A 50 9.37 1.93 -5.51
N GLY A 51 8.23 1.77 -6.17
CA GLY A 51 7.38 2.88 -6.62
C GLY A 51 7.92 3.72 -7.79
N ARG A 52 9.00 3.29 -8.44
CA ARG A 52 9.66 4.04 -9.54
C ARG A 52 9.66 3.33 -10.89
N SER A 53 8.99 2.17 -11.01
CA SER A 53 8.88 1.48 -12.29
C SER A 53 8.14 2.32 -13.32
N LYS A 54 8.57 2.25 -14.58
CA LYS A 54 7.88 2.88 -15.72
C LYS A 54 6.75 2.00 -16.26
N THR A 55 6.69 0.72 -15.88
CA THR A 55 5.71 -0.27 -16.34
C THR A 55 4.84 -0.78 -15.19
N ASN A 56 4.50 0.09 -14.23
CA ASN A 56 3.63 -0.27 -13.10
C ASN A 56 2.37 -1.00 -13.59
N PRO A 57 1.96 -2.10 -12.91
CA PRO A 57 2.43 -2.55 -11.60
C PRO A 57 3.69 -3.43 -11.61
N PHE A 58 4.28 -3.71 -12.79
CA PHE A 58 5.40 -4.63 -12.92
C PHE A 58 6.74 -3.99 -12.56
N CYS A 59 7.71 -4.83 -12.17
CA CYS A 59 9.09 -4.40 -11.97
C CYS A 59 9.83 -4.30 -13.32
N ASP A 60 10.49 -3.17 -13.58
CA ASP A 60 11.34 -2.93 -14.76
C ASP A 60 12.84 -2.81 -14.39
N SER A 61 13.23 -3.34 -13.23
CA SER A 61 14.57 -3.23 -12.64
C SER A 61 15.02 -1.80 -12.25
N THR A 62 14.12 -0.81 -12.24
CA THR A 62 14.48 0.54 -11.77
C THR A 62 14.95 0.55 -10.31
N HIS A 63 14.51 -0.40 -9.47
CA HIS A 63 14.93 -0.52 -8.07
C HIS A 63 16.46 -0.63 -7.91
N THR A 64 17.15 -1.33 -8.81
CA THR A 64 18.61 -1.47 -8.80
C THR A 64 19.29 -0.14 -9.12
N LYS A 65 18.78 0.60 -10.10
CA LYS A 65 19.36 1.89 -10.55
C LYS A 65 19.26 2.97 -9.48
N ILE A 66 18.16 2.99 -8.73
CA ILE A 66 17.92 3.97 -7.67
C ILE A 66 18.44 3.52 -6.30
N ARG A 67 19.03 2.31 -6.20
CA ARG A 67 19.46 1.70 -4.93
C ARG A 67 18.35 1.73 -3.88
N PHE A 68 17.20 1.16 -4.24
CA PHE A 68 16.05 1.07 -3.35
C PHE A 68 16.43 0.30 -2.08
N ASP A 69 16.33 0.95 -0.91
CA ASP A 69 16.42 0.29 0.39
C ASP A 69 15.02 -0.22 0.78
N GLY A 70 14.87 -1.54 0.75
CA GLY A 70 13.64 -2.24 1.00
C GLY A 70 13.47 -2.69 2.45
N THR A 71 14.33 -2.25 3.38
CA THR A 71 14.32 -2.66 4.79
C THR A 71 13.00 -2.32 5.46
N GLU A 72 12.38 -3.30 6.13
CA GLU A 72 11.14 -3.10 6.89
C GLU A 72 11.41 -2.22 8.12
N THR A 73 10.93 -0.97 8.08
CA THR A 73 11.03 -0.03 9.20
C THR A 73 9.81 -0.07 10.13
N ALA A 74 8.77 -0.84 9.76
CA ALA A 74 7.57 -0.99 10.55
C ALA A 74 7.87 -1.72 11.87
N THR A 75 7.49 -1.11 12.99
CA THR A 75 7.61 -1.75 14.29
C THR A 75 6.62 -2.91 14.45
N ARG A 76 7.10 -4.01 15.04
CA ARG A 76 6.31 -5.20 15.39
C ARG A 76 5.45 -5.02 16.65
N ARG A 77 5.41 -3.81 17.25
CA ARG A 77 4.57 -3.53 18.42
C ARG A 77 3.09 -3.80 18.10
N PRO A 78 2.29 -4.28 19.08
CA PRO A 78 0.86 -4.49 18.89
C PRO A 78 0.18 -3.24 18.31
N TYR A 79 -0.75 -3.45 17.37
CA TYR A 79 -1.45 -2.37 16.66
C TYR A 79 -1.99 -1.30 17.61
N VAL A 80 -2.60 -1.72 18.73
CA VAL A 80 -3.16 -0.83 19.75
C VAL A 80 -2.17 0.18 20.33
N ARG A 81 -0.87 -0.12 20.33
CA ARG A 81 0.19 0.79 20.81
C ARG A 81 0.73 1.73 19.74
N ARG A 82 0.35 1.51 18.48
CA ARG A 82 0.75 2.31 17.32
C ARG A 82 -0.40 3.16 16.78
N ALA A 83 -1.63 2.82 17.13
CA ALA A 83 -2.82 3.53 16.71
C ALA A 83 -2.94 4.87 17.45
N GLU A 84 -3.02 5.95 16.69
CA GLU A 84 -3.36 7.27 17.18
C GLU A 84 -4.87 7.49 17.04
N VAL A 85 -5.49 8.11 18.06
CA VAL A 85 -6.90 8.48 18.00
C VAL A 85 -6.98 9.92 17.51
N PHE A 86 -7.50 10.10 16.31
CA PHE A 86 -7.84 11.42 15.78
C PHE A 86 -9.30 11.72 16.11
N GLU A 87 -9.55 12.81 16.83
CA GLU A 87 -10.90 13.30 17.13
C GLU A 87 -11.33 14.26 16.01
N GLY A 88 -12.35 13.88 15.23
CA GLY A 88 -12.84 14.70 14.13
C GLY A 88 -13.64 15.90 14.64
N SER A 89 -13.37 17.10 14.13
CA SER A 89 -13.97 18.37 14.59
C SER A 89 -15.49 18.52 14.30
N ASN A 90 -16.14 17.56 13.64
CA ASN A 90 -17.49 17.71 13.11
C ASN A 90 -18.33 16.42 13.18
N ALA A 91 -18.27 15.67 14.27
CA ALA A 91 -19.24 14.60 14.51
C ALA A 91 -20.51 15.20 15.15
N SER A 92 -21.54 15.46 14.35
CA SER A 92 -22.89 15.59 14.91
C SER A 92 -23.21 14.29 15.68
N PRO A 93 -24.04 14.35 16.75
CA PRO A 93 -24.24 13.22 17.67
C PRO A 93 -24.60 11.88 17.00
N GLU A 94 -25.20 11.93 15.80
CA GLU A 94 -25.71 10.78 15.06
C GLU A 94 -24.65 9.97 14.30
N ARG A 95 -23.41 10.47 14.16
CA ARG A 95 -22.34 9.82 13.36
C ARG A 95 -21.14 9.33 14.16
N ARG A 96 -21.31 8.98 15.44
CA ARG A 96 -20.24 8.36 16.26
C ARG A 96 -20.06 6.86 15.95
N ARG A 97 -19.46 6.53 14.80
CA ARG A 97 -18.73 5.25 14.65
C ARG A 97 -17.25 5.54 14.66
N ARG A 98 -16.62 5.18 15.79
CA ARG A 98 -15.20 5.39 16.11
C ARG A 98 -14.34 4.74 15.04
N SER A 99 -13.83 5.54 14.11
CA SER A 99 -13.00 5.02 13.03
C SER A 99 -11.53 5.10 13.44
N LEU A 100 -10.93 3.94 13.72
CA LEU A 100 -9.52 3.80 14.06
C LEU A 100 -8.71 3.79 12.76
N HIS A 101 -8.14 4.92 12.37
CA HIS A 101 -7.20 4.98 11.26
C HIS A 101 -5.78 5.22 11.78
N SER A 102 -4.88 4.29 11.48
CA SER A 102 -3.45 4.38 11.82
C SER A 102 -2.71 5.08 10.67
N ARG A 103 -2.20 6.30 10.88
CA ARG A 103 -1.19 6.88 9.98
C ARG A 103 0.19 6.44 10.45
N ALA A 104 1.00 5.91 9.53
CA ALA A 104 2.43 5.68 9.78
C ALA A 104 3.15 7.03 9.74
N SER A 105 3.65 7.51 10.88
CA SER A 105 4.40 8.77 10.96
C SER A 105 5.77 8.66 10.25
N ALA A 106 6.07 9.65 9.42
CA ALA A 106 7.36 9.83 8.74
C ALA A 106 8.46 10.28 9.72
N ILE A 107 9.69 9.85 9.46
CA ILE A 107 10.91 10.18 10.24
C ILE A 107 11.22 11.68 10.11
N PRO A 108 11.45 12.45 11.19
CA PRO A 108 11.84 13.85 11.10
C PRO A 108 13.34 13.98 10.75
N GLN A 109 13.63 14.79 9.73
CA GLN A 109 14.98 15.21 9.36
C GLN A 109 15.58 16.11 10.45
N GLY A 110 16.71 15.71 11.02
CA GLY A 110 17.43 16.47 12.03
C GLY A 110 18.19 17.66 11.43
N ARG A 111 17.85 18.88 11.88
CA ARG A 111 18.71 20.07 11.77
C ARG A 111 19.78 20.00 12.86
N SER A 112 21.06 20.01 12.48
CA SER A 112 22.17 20.32 13.38
C SER A 112 22.75 21.67 12.95
N GLY A 113 22.59 22.68 13.79
CA GLY A 113 23.36 23.92 13.73
C GLY A 113 24.69 23.72 14.45
N VAL A 114 25.75 24.28 13.85
CA VAL A 114 26.94 24.77 14.54
C VAL A 114 27.02 26.25 14.21
#